data_AF-A0A973LMX1-F1
#
_entry.id   AF-A0A973LMX1-F1
#
_cell.length_a   1.000
_cell.length_b   1.000
_cell.length_c   1.000
_cell.angle_alpha   90.00
_cell.angle_beta   90.00
_cell.angle_gamma   90.00
#
_symmetry.space_group_name_H-M   'P 1'
#
loop_
_entity.id
_entity.type
_entity.pdbx_description
1 polymer ?
#
loop_
_entity_poly.entity_id
_entity_poly.type
_entity_poly.pdbx_seq_one_letter_code
_entity_poly.pdbx_strand_id
1 'polypeptide(L)'
;MARRDRWRIAPGRLVEVVRPAPATPDWPRMIRTSVSTTAPILVALLAGDLAAGVVPSMGALNAAMSDQSGPYRVRLLRMGAAALAGATGFLLGRLSAGHGWWAVLVLMAVSVVAALVSTAGDIGSVIGLQLLVVTVPGAGLPLPIPPFAGALSVLAGAAFALVLAVGPWAVRPRVPESALVARVYRTLARLLESPGDDDRLEAYSGARGTPTTRCCAPARPRSRPTAGATGWSRCSTRRAWSRTPCSPCAPPPTPSTTS
;
A
#
# COMPACT_ATOMS: atom_id res chain seq x y z
N MET A 1 44.37 4.83 6.52
CA MET A 1 43.80 4.44 5.20
C MET A 1 43.06 3.09 5.30
N ALA A 2 41.89 3.00 5.98
CA ALA A 2 41.20 1.71 6.17
C ALA A 2 39.67 1.81 6.34
N ARG A 3 39.00 2.71 5.61
CA ARG A 3 37.54 2.98 5.78
C ARG A 3 36.74 3.04 4.47
N ARG A 4 37.24 2.50 3.36
CA ARG A 4 36.57 2.63 2.04
C ARG A 4 35.89 1.38 1.47
N ASP A 5 35.99 0.21 2.10
CA ASP A 5 35.61 -1.05 1.43
C ASP A 5 34.36 -1.77 1.97
N ARG A 6 33.66 -1.21 2.98
CA ARG A 6 32.46 -1.87 3.57
C ARG A 6 31.19 -1.83 2.71
N TRP A 7 31.17 -1.15 1.56
CA TRP A 7 29.95 -0.99 0.75
C TRP A 7 29.72 -2.11 -0.27
N ARG A 8 30.67 -3.04 -0.46
CA ARG A 8 30.56 -4.12 -1.46
C ARG A 8 29.80 -5.39 -1.00
N ILE A 9 29.22 -5.39 0.21
CA ILE A 9 28.51 -6.55 0.79
C ILE A 9 26.99 -6.27 0.91
N ALA A 10 26.40 -5.51 -0.02
CA ALA A 10 24.95 -5.51 -0.16
C ALA A 10 24.58 -6.70 -1.05
N PRO A 11 23.97 -7.80 -0.54
CA PRO A 11 23.52 -8.90 -1.40
C PRO A 11 22.60 -8.34 -2.49
N GLY A 12 22.74 -8.82 -3.73
CA GLY A 12 22.02 -8.26 -4.89
C GLY A 12 20.50 -8.15 -4.70
N ARG A 13 19.90 -8.96 -3.82
CA ARG A 13 18.49 -8.83 -3.41
C ARG A 13 18.15 -7.53 -2.68
N LEU A 14 19.05 -6.99 -1.84
CA LEU A 14 18.84 -5.68 -1.20
C LEU A 14 18.90 -4.56 -2.24
N VAL A 15 19.81 -4.67 -3.21
CA VAL A 15 19.91 -3.71 -4.32
C VAL A 15 18.65 -3.76 -5.19
N GLU A 16 18.09 -4.94 -5.44
CA GLU A 16 16.84 -5.09 -6.21
C GLU A 16 15.60 -4.59 -5.45
N VAL A 17 15.57 -4.72 -4.12
CA VAL A 17 14.48 -4.19 -3.28
C VAL A 17 14.56 -2.66 -3.16
N VAL A 18 15.76 -2.10 -3.12
CA VAL A 18 15.99 -0.66 -3.00
C VAL A 18 15.96 0.04 -4.37
N ARG A 19 16.12 -0.70 -5.48
CA ARG A 19 16.07 -0.13 -6.83
C ARG A 19 14.70 0.51 -7.05
N PRO A 20 14.62 1.85 -7.17
CA PRO A 20 13.37 2.50 -7.47
C PRO A 20 12.93 2.03 -8.85
N ALA A 21 11.76 1.41 -8.93
CA ALA A 21 11.18 1.08 -10.23
C ALA A 21 11.02 2.41 -11.01
N PRO A 22 11.53 2.51 -12.25
CA PRO A 22 11.37 3.72 -13.04
C PRO A 22 9.88 3.99 -13.26
N ALA A 23 9.37 5.03 -12.61
CA ALA A 23 8.00 5.49 -12.73
C ALA A 23 7.99 6.80 -13.51
N THR A 24 7.15 6.89 -14.54
CA THR A 24 6.89 8.16 -15.23
C THR A 24 6.27 9.14 -14.24
N PRO A 25 6.75 10.39 -14.14
CA PRO A 25 6.22 11.35 -13.17
C PRO A 25 4.75 11.70 -13.46
N ASP A 26 3.87 11.37 -12.52
CA ASP A 26 2.46 11.72 -12.55
C ASP A 26 2.27 13.20 -12.14
N TRP A 27 2.61 14.15 -13.03
CA TRP A 27 2.45 15.59 -12.80
C TRP A 27 1.10 16.00 -12.18
N PRO A 28 -0.06 15.47 -12.61
CA PRO A 28 -1.35 15.84 -12.02
C PRO A 28 -1.45 15.44 -10.54
N ARG A 29 -0.85 14.31 -10.16
CA ARG A 29 -0.80 13.85 -8.77
C ARG A 29 0.05 14.80 -7.94
N MET A 30 1.23 15.17 -8.44
CA MET A 30 2.17 16.07 -7.76
C MET A 30 1.53 17.43 -7.49
N ILE A 31 0.98 18.08 -8.52
CA ILE A 31 0.32 19.39 -8.38
C ILE A 31 -0.80 19.31 -7.36
N ARG A 32 -1.63 18.27 -7.42
CA ARG A 32 -2.74 18.09 -6.47
C ARG A 32 -2.25 17.94 -5.03
N THR A 33 -1.22 17.12 -4.79
CA THR A 33 -0.68 16.93 -3.43
C THR A 33 0.00 18.18 -2.89
N SER A 34 0.62 18.98 -3.77
CA SER A 34 1.15 20.29 -3.40
C SER A 34 0.00 21.24 -3.02
N VAL A 35 -1.02 21.36 -3.87
CA VAL A 35 -2.19 22.22 -3.61
C VAL A 35 -2.92 21.80 -2.33
N SER A 36 -3.09 20.50 -2.07
CA SER A 36 -3.78 20.04 -0.86
C SER A 36 -3.07 20.45 0.43
N THR A 37 -1.74 20.51 0.41
CA THR A 37 -0.94 20.86 1.60
C THR A 37 -0.77 22.37 1.74
N THR A 38 -0.65 23.11 0.62
CA THR A 38 -0.47 24.56 0.63
C THR A 38 -1.79 25.32 0.86
N ALA A 39 -2.92 24.82 0.36
CA ALA A 39 -4.22 25.48 0.50
C ALA A 39 -4.62 25.80 1.95
N PRO A 40 -4.56 24.87 2.93
CA PRO A 40 -4.91 25.18 4.32
C PRO A 40 -3.99 26.25 4.94
N ILE A 41 -2.70 26.26 4.59
CA ILE A 41 -1.75 27.31 5.02
C ILE A 41 -2.16 28.66 4.43
N LEU A 42 -2.51 28.70 3.14
CA LEU A 42 -2.91 29.92 2.46
C LEU A 42 -4.21 30.50 3.03
N VAL A 43 -5.19 29.64 3.31
CA VAL A 43 -6.47 30.04 3.93
C VAL A 43 -6.24 30.60 5.33
N ALA A 44 -5.38 29.96 6.13
CA ALA A 44 -5.03 30.45 7.47
C ALA A 44 -4.28 31.78 7.44
N LEU A 45 -3.37 31.96 6.46
CA LEU A 45 -2.67 33.22 6.24
C LEU A 45 -3.65 34.36 5.91
N LEU A 46 -4.64 34.10 5.04
CA LEU A 46 -5.68 35.07 4.69
C LEU A 46 -6.61 35.40 5.87
N ALA A 47 -6.83 34.44 6.77
CA ALA A 47 -7.58 34.65 8.00
C ALA A 47 -6.80 35.43 9.08
N GLY A 48 -5.50 35.69 8.86
CA GLY A 48 -4.64 36.40 9.81
C GLY A 48 -4.12 35.55 10.97
N ASP A 49 -4.40 34.24 10.99
CA ASP A 49 -3.96 33.31 12.03
C ASP A 49 -3.22 32.12 11.39
N LEU A 50 -1.90 32.26 11.24
CA LEU A 50 -1.06 31.21 10.68
C LEU A 50 -1.03 29.94 11.56
N ALA A 51 -1.20 30.09 12.89
CA ALA A 51 -1.17 28.97 13.82
C ALA A 51 -2.38 28.04 13.63
N ALA A 52 -3.54 28.61 13.29
CA ALA A 52 -4.74 27.85 12.95
C ALA A 52 -4.57 26.95 11.72
N GLY A 53 -3.67 27.30 10.80
CA GLY A 53 -3.43 26.54 9.56
C GLY A 53 -2.56 25.31 9.72
N VAL A 54 -1.78 25.20 10.79
CA VAL A 54 -0.79 24.13 10.97
C VAL A 54 -1.47 22.76 11.12
N VAL A 55 -2.52 22.68 11.96
CA VAL A 55 -3.21 21.43 12.27
C VAL A 55 -3.99 20.87 11.07
N PRO A 56 -4.77 21.67 10.30
CA PRO A 56 -5.36 21.21 9.05
C PRO A 56 -4.31 20.76 8.02
N SER A 57 -3.19 21.47 7.92
CA SER A 57 -2.13 21.14 6.96
C SER A 57 -1.47 19.80 7.27
N MET A 58 -1.30 19.48 8.55
CA MET A 58 -0.84 18.16 8.99
C MET A 58 -1.82 17.05 8.57
N GLY A 59 -3.13 17.30 8.72
CA GLY A 59 -4.18 16.39 8.24
C GLY A 59 -4.18 16.21 6.72
N ALA A 60 -3.95 17.28 5.97
CA ALA A 60 -3.86 17.23 4.51
C ALA A 60 -2.61 16.47 4.02
N LEU A 61 -1.45 16.71 4.64
CA LEU A 61 -0.19 16.01 4.35
C LEU A 61 -0.33 14.50 4.61
N ASN A 62 -0.91 14.14 5.75
CA ASN A 62 -1.27 12.78 6.11
C ASN A 62 -2.10 12.11 4.99
N ALA A 63 -3.23 12.73 4.63
CA ALA A 63 -4.11 12.17 3.61
C ALA A 63 -3.38 11.99 2.27
N ALA A 64 -2.51 12.93 1.90
CA ALA A 64 -1.64 12.81 0.73
C ALA A 64 -0.65 11.61 0.83
N MET A 65 -0.05 11.35 1.99
CA MET A 65 0.83 10.19 2.20
C MET A 65 0.09 8.85 2.12
N SER A 66 -1.19 8.80 2.52
CA SER A 66 -2.01 7.60 2.41
C SER A 66 -2.47 7.30 0.95
N ASP A 67 -2.17 8.20 0.01
CA ASP A 67 -2.53 8.11 -1.41
C ASP A 67 -1.64 7.17 -2.24
N GLN A 68 -1.76 5.87 -2.03
CA GLN A 68 -1.17 4.86 -2.92
C GLN A 68 -2.16 4.45 -4.03
N SER A 69 -1.61 4.19 -5.22
CA SER A 69 -2.32 3.70 -6.40
C SER A 69 -2.96 2.32 -6.15
N GLY A 70 -4.24 2.15 -6.49
CA GLY A 70 -4.95 0.88 -6.31
C GLY A 70 -6.44 0.96 -6.71
N PRO A 71 -7.18 -0.15 -6.64
CA PRO A 71 -8.61 -0.20 -6.96
C PRO A 71 -9.40 0.85 -6.16
N TYR A 72 -10.35 1.52 -6.82
CA TYR A 72 -11.03 2.72 -6.30
C TYR A 72 -11.58 2.56 -4.87
N ARG A 73 -12.31 1.46 -4.62
CA ARG A 73 -12.93 1.18 -3.31
C ARG A 73 -11.89 1.00 -2.21
N VAL A 74 -10.81 0.28 -2.52
CA VAL A 74 -9.73 0.00 -1.57
C VAL A 74 -8.95 1.28 -1.23
N ARG A 75 -8.74 2.14 -2.24
CA ARG A 75 -8.08 3.44 -2.05
C ARG A 75 -8.89 4.38 -1.16
N LEU A 76 -10.19 4.49 -1.42
CA LEU A 76 -11.08 5.33 -0.61
C LEU A 76 -11.21 4.81 0.83
N LEU A 77 -11.39 3.50 1.01
CA LEU A 77 -11.42 2.88 2.33
C LEU A 77 -10.12 3.09 3.10
N ARG A 78 -8.96 2.93 2.43
CA ARG A 78 -7.65 3.15 3.08
C ARG A 78 -7.45 4.61 3.48
N MET A 79 -7.73 5.57 2.60
CA MET A 79 -7.61 6.99 2.92
C MET A 79 -8.57 7.40 4.03
N GLY A 80 -9.83 6.98 3.95
CA GLY A 80 -10.84 7.29 4.96
C GLY A 80 -10.49 6.69 6.33
N ALA A 81 -10.06 5.43 6.36
CA ALA A 81 -9.62 4.79 7.59
C ALA A 81 -8.36 5.44 8.18
N ALA A 82 -7.39 5.82 7.35
CA ALA A 82 -6.18 6.53 7.80
C ALA A 82 -6.50 7.94 8.33
N ALA A 83 -7.44 8.65 7.70
CA ALA A 83 -7.91 9.95 8.17
C ALA A 83 -8.61 9.85 9.53
N LEU A 84 -9.52 8.89 9.70
CA LEU A 84 -10.20 8.63 10.96
C LEU A 84 -9.22 8.23 12.06
N ALA A 85 -8.26 7.35 11.76
CA ALA A 85 -7.25 6.91 12.70
C ALA A 85 -6.29 8.04 13.11
N GLY A 86 -5.92 8.93 12.17
CA GLY A 86 -5.16 10.12 12.49
C GLY A 86 -5.92 11.07 13.41
N ALA A 87 -7.22 11.25 13.19
CA ALA A 87 -8.06 12.13 14.00
C ALA A 87 -8.31 11.61 15.41
N THR A 88 -8.57 10.31 15.56
CA THR A 88 -8.68 9.67 16.88
C THR A 88 -7.34 9.67 17.60
N GLY A 89 -6.23 9.44 16.89
CA GLY A 89 -4.88 9.58 17.43
C GLY A 89 -4.58 11.00 17.94
N PHE A 90 -4.92 12.04 17.17
CA PHE A 90 -4.78 13.43 17.60
C PHE A 90 -5.59 13.72 18.87
N LEU A 91 -6.84 13.27 18.91
CA LEU A 91 -7.74 13.48 20.02
C LEU A 91 -7.21 12.80 21.30
N LEU A 92 -6.75 11.56 21.20
CA LEU A 92 -6.11 10.83 22.30
C LEU A 92 -4.83 11.53 22.79
N GLY A 93 -3.99 12.00 21.87
CA GLY A 93 -2.79 12.78 22.20
C GLY A 93 -3.14 14.03 23.00
N ARG A 94 -4.12 14.81 22.52
CA ARG A 94 -4.56 16.05 23.18
C ARG A 94 -5.25 15.83 24.53
N LEU A 95 -6.04 14.76 24.67
CA LEU A 95 -6.65 14.38 25.95
C LEU A 95 -5.61 13.95 26.98
N SER A 96 -4.51 13.35 26.54
CA SER A 96 -3.42 12.91 27.41
C SER A 96 -2.44 14.03 27.79
N ALA A 97 -2.43 15.13 27.01
CA ALA A 97 -1.56 16.27 27.25
C ALA A 97 -1.84 16.89 28.62
N GLY A 98 -0.77 17.14 29.40
CA GLY A 98 -0.85 17.76 30.74
C GLY A 98 -0.84 16.80 31.92
N HIS A 99 -0.99 15.48 31.73
CA HIS A 99 -1.04 14.50 32.83
C HIS A 99 0.24 13.66 33.02
N GLY A 100 1.41 14.14 32.56
CA GLY A 100 2.73 13.54 32.81
C GLY A 100 2.81 12.05 32.47
N TRP A 101 2.67 11.20 33.49
CA TRP A 101 2.65 9.74 33.37
C TRP A 101 1.50 9.21 32.52
N TRP A 102 0.34 9.89 32.52
CA TRP A 102 -0.82 9.44 31.75
C TRP A 102 -0.56 9.52 30.24
N ALA A 103 0.17 10.55 29.80
CA ALA A 103 0.58 10.68 28.40
C ALA A 103 1.42 9.48 27.96
N VAL A 104 2.39 9.05 28.77
CA VAL A 104 3.25 7.90 28.44
C VAL A 104 2.44 6.61 28.30
N LEU A 105 1.50 6.36 29.22
CA LEU A 105 0.65 5.17 29.17
C LEU A 105 -0.29 5.19 27.95
N VAL A 106 -0.85 6.36 27.60
CA VAL A 106 -1.68 6.50 26.39
C VAL A 106 -0.84 6.28 25.13
N LEU A 107 0.35 6.87 25.02
CA LEU A 107 1.25 6.64 23.88
C LEU A 107 1.67 5.17 23.78
N MET A 108 1.93 4.50 24.91
CA MET A 108 2.22 3.07 24.92
C MET A 108 1.04 2.25 24.41
N ALA A 109 -0.17 2.48 24.93
CA ALA A 109 -1.37 1.79 24.46
C ALA A 109 -1.62 2.02 22.96
N VAL A 110 -1.49 3.27 22.51
CA VAL A 110 -1.60 3.65 21.10
C VAL A 110 -0.55 2.94 20.23
N SER A 111 0.69 2.83 20.70
CA SER A 111 1.76 2.13 19.97
C SER A 111 1.49 0.64 19.83
N VAL A 112 0.93 0.00 20.87
CA VAL A 112 0.53 -1.41 20.85
C VAL A 112 -0.61 -1.64 19.86
N VAL A 113 -1.63 -0.76 19.85
CA VAL A 113 -2.73 -0.82 18.87
C VAL A 113 -2.18 -0.63 17.46
N ALA A 114 -1.29 0.34 17.24
CA ALA A 114 -0.68 0.58 15.94
C ALA A 114 0.13 -0.64 15.45
N ALA A 115 0.89 -1.28 16.35
CA ALA A 115 1.64 -2.50 16.03
C ALA A 115 0.72 -3.66 15.67
N LEU A 116 -0.37 -3.87 16.42
CA LEU A 116 -1.37 -4.89 16.15
C LEU A 116 -2.04 -4.67 14.79
N VAL A 117 -2.50 -3.45 14.51
CA VAL A 117 -3.13 -3.09 13.24
C VAL A 117 -2.16 -3.30 12.07
N SER A 118 -0.86 -3.07 12.28
CA SER A 118 0.17 -3.29 11.25
C SER A 118 0.30 -4.76 10.82
N THR A 119 -0.09 -5.73 11.67
CA THR A 119 -0.08 -7.16 11.30
C THR A 119 -1.20 -7.57 10.35
N ALA A 120 -2.24 -6.74 10.19
CA ALA A 120 -3.41 -7.02 9.35
C ALA A 120 -3.17 -6.82 7.84
N GLY A 121 -1.98 -6.34 7.44
CA GLY A 121 -1.57 -6.18 6.04
C GLY A 121 -1.24 -4.73 5.67
N ASP A 122 -1.09 -4.48 4.37
CA ASP A 122 -0.61 -3.20 3.83
C ASP A 122 -1.47 -2.00 4.26
N ILE A 123 -2.80 -2.18 4.29
CA ILE A 123 -3.74 -1.13 4.74
C ILE A 123 -3.56 -0.85 6.23
N GLY A 124 -3.42 -1.91 7.04
CA GLY A 124 -3.24 -1.78 8.48
C GLY A 124 -1.95 -1.05 8.83
N SER A 125 -0.85 -1.34 8.12
CA SER A 125 0.43 -0.67 8.33
C SER A 125 0.34 0.85 8.12
N VAL A 126 -0.33 1.30 7.05
CA VAL A 126 -0.54 2.74 6.79
C VAL A 126 -1.39 3.38 7.88
N ILE A 127 -2.48 2.73 8.30
CA ILE A 127 -3.38 3.23 9.34
C ILE A 127 -2.63 3.37 10.67
N GLY A 128 -1.86 2.34 11.06
CA GLY A 128 -1.07 2.34 12.30
C GLY A 128 0.01 3.42 12.31
N LEU A 129 0.75 3.56 11.21
CA LEU A 129 1.74 4.62 11.04
C LEU A 129 1.08 5.99 11.21
N GLN A 130 -0.07 6.18 10.58
CA GLN A 130 -0.72 7.48 10.55
C GLN A 130 -1.32 7.89 11.89
N LEU A 131 -1.92 6.91 12.58
CA LEU A 131 -2.39 7.08 13.95
C LEU A 131 -1.23 7.51 14.86
N LEU A 132 -0.06 6.86 14.75
CA LEU A 132 1.12 7.19 15.54
C LEU A 132 1.66 8.59 15.22
N VAL A 133 1.84 8.91 13.93
CA VAL A 133 2.41 10.17 13.45
C VAL A 133 1.58 11.38 13.88
N VAL A 134 0.25 11.25 13.96
CA VAL A 134 -0.63 12.35 14.37
C VAL A 134 -0.78 12.43 15.89
N THR A 135 -0.71 11.29 16.60
CA THR A 135 -0.80 11.27 18.07
C THR A 135 0.37 12.01 18.72
N VAL A 136 1.59 11.84 18.21
CA VAL A 136 2.82 12.39 18.82
C VAL A 136 2.77 13.93 18.95
N PRO A 137 2.47 14.70 17.89
CA PRO A 137 2.36 16.16 18.02
C PRO A 137 1.15 16.59 18.85
N GLY A 138 0.06 15.81 18.84
CA GLY A 138 -1.12 16.08 19.69
C GLY A 138 -0.82 16.00 21.19
N ALA A 139 0.08 15.10 21.60
CA ALA A 139 0.53 14.97 22.98
C ALA A 139 1.65 15.95 23.36
N GLY A 140 2.53 16.28 22.40
CA GLY A 140 3.71 17.11 22.63
C GLY A 140 3.51 18.61 22.52
N LEU A 141 2.55 19.09 21.72
CA LEU A 141 2.32 20.52 21.53
C LEU A 141 1.21 21.04 22.46
N PRO A 142 1.49 22.06 23.29
CA PRO A 142 0.45 22.78 24.00
C PRO A 142 -0.24 23.76 23.04
N LEU A 143 -1.25 23.29 22.31
CA LEU A 143 -2.10 24.18 21.52
C LEU A 143 -3.21 24.80 22.41
N PRO A 144 -3.62 26.06 22.20
CA PRO A 144 -4.72 26.70 22.92
C PRO A 144 -6.13 26.35 22.37
N ILE A 145 -6.24 25.31 21.54
CA ILE A 145 -7.50 24.89 20.90
C ILE A 145 -8.22 23.80 21.71
N PRO A 146 -9.56 23.73 21.73
CA PRO A 146 -10.24 22.60 22.33
C PRO A 146 -9.83 21.29 21.65
N PRO A 147 -9.69 20.17 22.39
CA PRO A 147 -9.19 18.90 21.84
C PRO A 147 -10.05 18.39 20.67
N PHE A 148 -11.38 18.53 20.79
CA PHE A 148 -12.32 18.18 19.73
C PHE A 148 -12.22 19.09 18.50
N ALA A 149 -12.03 20.40 18.67
CA ALA A 149 -11.87 21.32 17.55
C ALA A 149 -10.57 21.04 16.78
N GLY A 150 -9.49 20.69 17.48
CA GLY A 150 -8.24 20.25 16.85
C GLY A 150 -8.39 18.94 16.10
N ALA A 151 -9.12 17.95 16.64
CA ALA A 151 -9.40 16.71 15.91
C ALA A 151 -10.27 16.94 14.66
N LEU A 152 -11.26 17.83 14.76
CA LEU A 152 -12.10 18.24 13.62
C LEU A 152 -11.29 18.98 12.55
N SER A 153 -10.32 19.80 12.94
CA SER A 153 -9.48 20.52 11.97
C SER A 153 -8.50 19.59 11.23
N VAL A 154 -7.96 18.57 11.92
CA VAL A 154 -7.22 17.46 11.27
C VAL A 154 -8.13 16.73 10.26
N LEU A 155 -9.35 16.38 10.67
CA LEU A 155 -10.34 15.74 9.80
C LEU A 155 -10.70 16.60 8.60
N ALA A 156 -10.89 17.90 8.80
CA ALA A 156 -11.22 18.84 7.74
C ALA A 156 -10.09 18.92 6.70
N GLY A 157 -8.83 19.02 7.13
CA GLY A 157 -7.67 19.01 6.24
C GLY A 157 -7.53 17.69 5.46
N ALA A 158 -7.70 16.56 6.16
CA ALA A 158 -7.66 15.24 5.53
C ALA A 158 -8.82 15.03 4.54
N ALA A 159 -10.03 15.44 4.90
CA ALA A 159 -11.22 15.39 4.05
C ALA A 159 -11.06 16.30 2.82
N PHE A 160 -10.50 17.50 2.98
CA PHE A 160 -10.22 18.40 1.86
C PHE A 160 -9.24 17.77 0.87
N ALA A 161 -8.12 17.21 1.36
CA ALA A 161 -7.18 16.47 0.53
C ALA A 161 -7.82 15.26 -0.15
N LEU A 162 -8.71 14.54 0.54
CA LEU A 162 -9.47 13.42 -0.01
C LEU A 162 -10.44 13.87 -1.10
N VAL A 163 -11.17 14.97 -0.91
CA VAL A 163 -12.06 15.55 -1.92
C VAL A 163 -11.28 15.96 -3.16
N LEU A 164 -10.13 16.63 -3.00
CA LEU A 164 -9.24 16.91 -4.12
C LEU A 164 -8.73 15.61 -4.76
N ALA A 165 -8.44 14.58 -3.96
CA ALA A 165 -7.92 13.31 -4.45
C ALA A 165 -8.95 12.52 -5.28
N VAL A 166 -10.23 12.66 -4.95
CA VAL A 166 -11.36 12.00 -5.59
C VAL A 166 -11.99 12.88 -6.69
N GLY A 167 -11.86 14.19 -6.62
CA GLY A 167 -12.48 15.15 -7.56
C GLY A 167 -12.19 14.85 -9.03
N PRO A 168 -10.92 14.70 -9.45
CA PRO A 168 -10.57 14.34 -10.84
C PRO A 168 -11.15 12.99 -11.29
N TRP A 169 -11.42 12.10 -10.34
CA TRP A 169 -11.96 10.77 -10.59
C TRP A 169 -13.48 10.79 -10.75
N ALA A 170 -14.18 11.66 -10.03
CA ALA A 170 -15.62 11.86 -10.21
C ALA A 170 -15.95 12.33 -11.64
N VAL A 171 -15.05 13.11 -12.25
CA VAL A 171 -15.23 13.65 -13.61
C VAL A 171 -14.94 12.60 -14.69
N ARG A 172 -14.03 11.64 -14.47
CA ARG A 172 -13.72 10.57 -15.44
C ARG A 172 -13.46 9.18 -14.81
N PRO A 173 -14.49 8.50 -14.28
CA PRO A 173 -14.35 7.21 -13.59
C PRO A 173 -13.69 6.06 -14.39
N ARG A 174 -13.73 6.08 -15.73
CA ARG A 174 -13.41 4.91 -16.59
C ARG A 174 -11.99 4.91 -17.21
N VAL A 175 -11.18 5.94 -17.00
CA VAL A 175 -9.88 6.09 -17.69
C VAL A 175 -8.82 5.03 -17.28
N PRO A 176 -8.70 4.61 -16.01
CA PRO A 176 -7.68 3.62 -15.64
C PRO A 176 -8.11 2.18 -15.97
N GLU A 177 -9.40 1.88 -15.86
CA GLU A 177 -9.94 0.56 -16.26
C GLU A 177 -9.78 0.34 -17.77
N SER A 178 -10.12 1.34 -18.57
CA SER A 178 -9.89 1.29 -20.02
C SER A 178 -8.41 1.20 -20.39
N ALA A 179 -7.50 1.85 -19.64
CA ALA A 179 -6.06 1.73 -19.88
C ALA A 179 -5.49 0.33 -19.59
N LEU A 180 -5.98 -0.33 -18.54
CA LEU A 180 -5.63 -1.72 -18.20
C LEU A 180 -6.16 -2.69 -19.25
N VAL A 181 -7.43 -2.55 -19.65
CA VAL A 181 -8.05 -3.35 -20.72
C VAL A 181 -7.31 -3.13 -22.03
N ALA A 182 -7.05 -1.88 -22.42
CA ALA A 182 -6.30 -1.56 -23.63
C ALA A 182 -4.87 -2.11 -23.60
N ARG A 183 -4.23 -2.22 -22.43
CA ARG A 183 -2.89 -2.82 -22.29
C ARG A 183 -2.94 -4.34 -22.46
N VAL A 184 -3.98 -5.01 -21.96
CA VAL A 184 -4.20 -6.45 -22.19
C VAL A 184 -4.48 -6.69 -23.68
N TYR A 185 -5.40 -5.93 -24.28
CA TYR A 185 -5.70 -6.03 -25.71
C TYR A 185 -4.49 -5.74 -26.60
N ARG A 186 -3.67 -4.72 -26.28
CA ARG A 186 -2.41 -4.45 -27.02
C ARG A 186 -1.34 -5.51 -26.81
N THR A 187 -1.37 -6.25 -25.70
CA THR A 187 -0.47 -7.39 -25.49
C THR A 187 -0.94 -8.59 -26.31
N LEU A 188 -2.26 -8.85 -26.33
CA LEU A 188 -2.87 -9.89 -27.16
C LEU A 188 -2.67 -9.61 -28.65
N ALA A 189 -2.90 -8.37 -29.09
CA ALA A 189 -2.66 -7.96 -30.46
C ALA A 189 -1.19 -8.21 -30.86
N ARG A 190 -0.23 -7.83 -30.03
CA ARG A 190 1.21 -8.10 -30.29
C ARG A 190 1.59 -9.59 -30.30
N LEU A 191 0.88 -10.43 -29.58
CA LEU A 191 1.06 -11.89 -29.62
C LEU A 191 0.43 -12.52 -30.87
N LEU A 192 -0.61 -11.89 -31.43
CA LEU A 192 -1.25 -12.31 -32.68
C LEU A 192 -0.53 -11.78 -33.92
N GLU A 193 0.14 -10.64 -33.78
CA GLU A 193 0.84 -9.94 -34.86
C GLU A 193 2.29 -10.46 -35.05
N SER A 194 2.81 -11.28 -34.14
CA SER A 194 4.04 -12.04 -34.37
C SER A 194 3.76 -13.15 -35.41
N PRO A 195 4.29 -13.05 -36.65
CA PRO A 195 4.03 -14.05 -37.67
C PRO A 195 4.79 -15.33 -37.34
N GLY A 196 4.08 -16.46 -37.27
CA GLY A 196 4.65 -17.79 -37.22
C GLY A 196 4.63 -18.45 -35.85
N ASP A 197 3.47 -18.99 -35.45
CA ASP A 197 3.41 -20.15 -34.56
C ASP A 197 2.01 -20.81 -34.65
N ASP A 198 1.55 -21.10 -35.87
CA ASP A 198 0.35 -21.92 -36.08
C ASP A 198 0.47 -23.27 -35.33
N ASP A 199 1.69 -23.79 -35.21
CA ASP A 199 2.03 -25.00 -34.42
C ASP A 199 1.77 -24.85 -32.91
N ARG A 200 1.88 -23.65 -32.32
CA ARG A 200 1.60 -23.42 -30.88
C ARG A 200 0.13 -23.18 -30.58
N LEU A 201 -0.64 -22.68 -31.54
CA LEU A 201 -2.09 -22.55 -31.42
C LEU A 201 -2.75 -23.94 -31.40
N GLU A 202 -2.27 -24.87 -32.22
CA GLU A 202 -2.70 -26.27 -32.19
C GLU A 202 -2.36 -26.94 -30.84
N ALA A 203 -1.14 -26.72 -30.31
CA ALA A 203 -0.74 -27.20 -28.99
C ALA A 203 -1.60 -26.62 -27.84
N TYR A 204 -2.05 -25.36 -27.95
CA TYR A 204 -2.95 -24.73 -26.98
C TYR A 204 -4.40 -25.19 -27.11
N SER A 205 -4.88 -25.52 -28.32
CA SER A 205 -6.21 -26.11 -28.51
C SER A 205 -6.29 -27.56 -28.05
N GLY A 206 -5.22 -28.35 -28.21
CA GLY A 206 -5.13 -29.71 -27.67
C GLY A 206 -5.13 -29.75 -26.14
N ALA A 207 -4.54 -28.75 -25.48
CA ALA A 207 -4.51 -28.64 -24.03
C ALA A 207 -5.86 -28.25 -23.38
N ARG A 208 -6.81 -27.69 -24.15
CA ARG A 208 -8.15 -27.35 -23.64
C ARG A 208 -9.08 -28.56 -23.43
N GLY A 209 -8.73 -29.73 -23.96
CA GLY A 209 -9.49 -30.97 -23.79
C GLY A 209 -9.23 -31.70 -22.47
N THR A 210 -8.21 -31.32 -21.69
CA THR A 210 -7.97 -31.91 -20.37
C THR A 210 -8.35 -30.90 -19.28
N PRO A 211 -9.31 -31.22 -18.40
CA PRO A 211 -9.60 -30.36 -17.27
C PRO A 211 -8.34 -30.29 -16.41
N THR A 212 -7.61 -29.18 -16.51
CA THR A 212 -6.49 -28.79 -15.66
C THR A 212 -7.02 -28.34 -14.29
N THR A 213 -7.84 -29.17 -13.65
CA THR A 213 -8.15 -29.05 -12.21
C THR A 213 -6.97 -29.43 -11.33
N ARG A 214 -5.83 -29.86 -11.89
CA ARG A 214 -4.66 -30.30 -11.12
C ARG A 214 -3.71 -29.19 -10.65
N CYS A 215 -3.81 -27.97 -11.17
CA CYS A 215 -2.97 -26.85 -10.68
C CYS A 215 -3.66 -25.91 -9.69
N CYS A 216 -4.96 -26.10 -9.42
CA CYS A 216 -5.71 -25.31 -8.44
C CYS A 216 -6.70 -26.18 -7.66
N ALA A 217 -6.29 -27.37 -7.23
CA ALA A 217 -7.01 -28.07 -6.16
C ALA A 217 -6.46 -27.56 -4.81
N PRO A 218 -7.18 -26.69 -4.07
CA PRO A 218 -6.85 -26.49 -2.66
C PRO A 218 -6.98 -27.85 -1.97
N ALA A 219 -5.89 -28.31 -1.35
CA ALA A 219 -5.89 -29.51 -0.53
C ALA A 219 -7.01 -29.39 0.52
N ARG A 220 -8.11 -30.12 0.34
CA ARG A 220 -9.13 -30.29 1.37
C ARG A 220 -8.45 -30.97 2.57
N PRO A 221 -8.45 -30.38 3.77
CA PRO A 221 -7.94 -31.07 4.95
C PRO A 221 -8.93 -32.19 5.29
N ARG A 222 -8.52 -33.43 5.04
CA ARG A 222 -9.23 -34.61 5.55
C ARG A 222 -8.90 -34.69 7.03
N SER A 223 -9.86 -34.30 7.87
CA SER A 223 -9.81 -34.39 9.32
C SER A 223 -9.53 -35.84 9.77
N ARG A 224 -8.50 -36.04 10.60
CA ARG A 224 -8.60 -36.47 12.01
C ARG A 224 -7.23 -36.47 12.70
N PRO A 225 -7.18 -36.32 14.04
CA PRO A 225 -6.05 -35.75 14.76
C PRO A 225 -5.11 -36.82 15.32
N THR A 226 -3.80 -36.56 15.24
CA THR A 226 -2.85 -37.08 16.23
C THR A 226 -1.83 -35.99 16.55
N ALA A 227 -1.51 -35.94 17.84
CA ALA A 227 -0.89 -34.83 18.53
C ALA A 227 0.57 -34.58 18.13
N GLY A 228 0.97 -33.31 18.27
CA GLY A 228 2.36 -32.91 18.50
C GLY A 228 3.17 -32.60 17.26
N ALA A 229 3.22 -31.33 16.87
CA ALA A 229 4.47 -30.63 16.54
C ALA A 229 4.15 -29.22 16.00
N THR A 230 4.60 -28.23 16.77
CA THR A 230 4.71 -26.82 16.42
C THR A 230 5.54 -26.61 15.14
N GLY A 231 4.97 -25.97 14.12
CA GLY A 231 5.74 -25.67 12.90
C GLY A 231 4.92 -25.10 11.73
N TRP A 232 4.08 -24.09 11.97
CA TRP A 232 3.44 -23.34 10.88
C TRP A 232 4.43 -22.37 10.23
N SER A 233 5.22 -22.90 9.29
CA SER A 233 6.06 -22.10 8.42
C SER A 233 5.22 -21.52 7.28
N ARG A 234 5.29 -20.18 7.20
CA ARG A 234 4.64 -19.32 6.22
C ARG A 234 5.08 -19.69 4.80
N CYS A 235 4.19 -20.26 3.99
CA CYS A 235 4.33 -20.25 2.53
C CYS A 235 3.49 -19.10 1.96
N SER A 236 4.01 -17.89 2.12
CA SER A 236 3.50 -16.66 1.50
C SER A 236 3.62 -16.77 -0.03
N THR A 237 2.49 -16.81 -0.73
CA THR A 237 1.99 -15.83 -1.73
C THR A 237 2.97 -15.03 -2.62
N ARG A 238 4.25 -15.42 -2.77
CA ARG A 238 5.28 -14.64 -3.48
C ARG A 238 5.53 -15.09 -4.93
N ARG A 239 4.73 -16.01 -5.46
CA ARG A 239 4.90 -16.61 -6.81
C ARG A 239 3.78 -16.23 -7.80
N ALA A 240 3.05 -15.15 -7.56
CA ALA A 240 2.00 -14.68 -8.47
C ALA A 240 2.42 -13.51 -9.38
N TRP A 241 3.65 -12.98 -9.25
CA TRP A 241 4.06 -11.72 -9.89
C TRP A 241 5.30 -11.79 -10.80
N SER A 242 5.92 -12.95 -11.02
CA SER A 242 7.00 -13.07 -11.99
C SER A 242 6.45 -13.29 -13.40
N ARG A 243 6.62 -12.30 -14.28
CA ARG A 243 6.35 -12.36 -15.74
C ARG A 243 7.37 -13.23 -16.51
N THR A 244 7.84 -14.32 -15.92
CA THR A 244 8.67 -15.29 -16.64
C THR A 244 7.76 -16.34 -17.24
N PRO A 245 7.80 -16.59 -18.57
CA PRO A 245 7.21 -17.79 -19.14
C PRO A 245 7.84 -19.00 -18.44
N CYS A 246 7.02 -19.95 -17.98
CA CYS A 246 7.52 -21.23 -17.52
C CYS A 246 8.34 -21.86 -18.64
N SER A 247 9.63 -22.11 -18.39
CA SER A 247 10.47 -22.93 -19.26
C SER A 247 9.85 -24.32 -19.39
N PRO A 248 9.81 -24.94 -20.58
CA PRO A 248 9.39 -26.32 -20.72
C PRO A 248 10.28 -27.23 -19.88
N CYS A 249 9.67 -28.16 -19.14
CA CYS A 249 10.41 -29.23 -18.46
C CYS A 249 11.20 -30.03 -19.51
N ALA A 250 12.51 -30.16 -19.30
CA ALA A 250 13.33 -31.07 -20.08
C ALA A 250 12.80 -32.51 -19.94
N PRO A 251 12.73 -33.31 -21.02
CA PRO A 251 12.30 -34.70 -20.93
C PRO A 251 13.33 -35.54 -20.15
N PRO A 252 12.89 -36.61 -19.45
CA PRO A 252 13.78 -37.49 -18.72
C PRO A 252 14.70 -38.27 -19.69
N PRO A 253 15.93 -38.61 -19.29
CA PRO A 253 16.82 -39.42 -20.11
C PRO A 253 16.24 -40.83 -20.29
N THR A 254 16.16 -41.29 -21.54
CA THR A 254 15.80 -42.66 -21.89
C THR A 254 16.83 -43.65 -21.33
N PRO A 255 16.41 -44.76 -20.69
CA PRO A 255 17.36 -45.77 -20.24
C PRO A 255 17.98 -46.48 -21.45
N SER A 256 19.30 -46.37 -21.58
CA SER A 256 20.10 -47.17 -22.50
C SER A 256 20.02 -48.64 -22.09
N THR A 257 19.46 -49.45 -22.97
CA THR A 257 19.49 -50.92 -22.87
C THR A 257 20.89 -51.38 -23.26
N THR A 258 21.69 -51.77 -22.27
CA THR A 258 22.95 -52.49 -22.52
C THR A 258 22.62 -53.97 -22.63
N SER A 259 23.02 -54.55 -23.76
CA SER A 259 23.07 -55.98 -24.07
C SER A 259 23.88 -56.78 -23.06
#